data_AF-A0A8H5GQT6-F1
#
_entry.id   AF-A0A8H5GQT6-F1
#
_cell.length_a   1.000
_cell.length_b   1.000
_cell.length_c   1.000
_cell.angle_alpha   90.00
_cell.angle_beta   90.00
_cell.angle_gamma   90.00
#
_symmetry.space_group_name_H-M   'P 1'
#
loop_
_entity.id
_entity.type
_entity.pdbx_description
1 polymer ?
#
loop_
_entity_poly.entity_id
_entity_poly.type
_entity_poly.pdbx_seq_one_letter_code
_entity_poly.pdbx_strand_id
1 'polypeptide(L)'
;MLCNAFASPVLSSRLLTNPTKTQISAFLIPMLLHDDASVRTAAASLLFNVSAFLQKMRVEQVKNGGGENNGFEDEDWEMELISAVTEALDRETGNEDVVHRLAASLGCLLRLSPSHENHLSLLEVLLTKSILKKKLGPGGCGEKGVAKNEVRRLVEEVADKLCA
;
A
#
# COMPACT_ATOMS: atom_id res chain seq x y z
N MET A 1 1.73 -9.15 16.00
CA MET A 1 3.08 -9.78 16.03
C MET A 1 3.79 -9.68 14.69
N LEU A 2 3.17 -10.06 13.56
CA LEU A 2 3.82 -9.97 12.23
C LEU A 2 4.33 -8.56 11.86
N CYS A 3 3.60 -7.50 12.19
CA CYS A 3 4.08 -6.13 11.95
C CYS A 3 5.45 -5.87 12.60
N ASN A 4 5.68 -6.40 13.79
CA ASN A 4 6.92 -6.18 14.54
C ASN A 4 8.10 -6.99 13.98
N ALA A 5 7.84 -8.05 13.20
CA ALA A 5 8.90 -8.79 12.53
C ALA A 5 9.66 -7.89 11.53
N PHE A 6 8.99 -6.88 10.98
CA PHE A 6 9.60 -5.91 10.07
C PHE A 6 10.60 -4.96 10.73
N ALA A 7 10.71 -4.96 12.06
CA ALA A 7 11.77 -4.25 12.78
C ALA A 7 13.15 -4.91 12.62
N SER A 8 13.21 -6.17 12.17
CA SER A 8 14.45 -6.88 11.88
C SER A 8 14.63 -7.02 10.36
N PRO A 9 15.67 -6.42 9.76
CA PRO A 9 15.92 -6.53 8.32
C PRO A 9 16.01 -7.98 7.83
N VAL A 10 16.59 -8.87 8.65
CA VAL A 10 16.73 -10.30 8.33
C VAL A 10 15.36 -10.97 8.24
N LEU A 11 14.45 -10.66 9.16
CA LEU A 11 13.10 -11.22 9.14
C LEU A 11 12.28 -10.61 8.01
N SER A 12 12.37 -9.30 7.78
CA SER A 12 11.69 -8.62 6.66
C SER A 12 12.05 -9.25 5.32
N SER A 13 13.34 -9.45 5.04
CA SER A 13 13.79 -10.10 3.80
C SER A 13 13.25 -11.52 3.69
N ARG A 14 13.30 -12.33 4.76
CA ARG A 14 12.78 -13.70 4.72
C ARG A 14 11.27 -13.76 4.49
N LEU A 15 10.52 -12.83 5.07
CA LEU A 15 9.07 -12.74 4.91
C LEU A 15 8.67 -12.38 3.49
N LEU A 16 9.47 -11.57 2.79
CA LEU A 16 9.19 -11.13 1.42
C LEU A 16 9.90 -11.97 0.36
N THR A 17 10.47 -13.12 0.72
CA THR A 17 11.00 -14.10 -0.24
C THR A 17 9.98 -15.21 -0.45
N ASN A 18 9.88 -15.75 -1.68
CA ASN A 18 9.05 -16.91 -1.95
C ASN A 18 9.54 -18.15 -1.18
N PRO A 19 8.65 -19.01 -0.66
CA PRO A 19 7.18 -18.97 -0.80
C PRO A 19 6.44 -18.12 0.25
N THR A 20 7.15 -17.63 1.27
CA THR A 20 6.55 -16.90 2.40
C THR A 20 5.83 -15.63 1.95
N LYS A 21 6.36 -14.94 0.95
CA LYS A 21 5.75 -13.74 0.36
C LYS A 21 4.29 -13.97 -0.06
N THR A 22 4.04 -15.06 -0.79
CA THR A 22 2.69 -15.46 -1.23
C THR A 22 1.78 -15.82 -0.05
N GLN A 23 2.33 -16.47 0.98
CA GLN A 23 1.56 -16.77 2.19
C GLN A 23 1.16 -15.49 2.95
N ILE A 24 2.03 -14.48 2.94
CA ILE A 24 1.74 -13.19 3.54
C ILE A 24 0.64 -12.46 2.78
N SER A 25 0.68 -12.41 1.44
CA SER A 25 -0.42 -11.77 0.68
C SER A 25 -1.74 -12.51 0.85
N ALA A 26 -1.72 -13.84 0.75
CA ALA A 26 -2.90 -14.68 0.97
C ALA A 26 -3.53 -14.49 2.36
N PHE A 27 -2.73 -14.18 3.38
CA PHE A 27 -3.21 -13.82 4.71
C PHE A 27 -3.65 -12.35 4.80
N LEU A 28 -2.86 -11.43 4.25
CA LEU A 28 -3.03 -9.98 4.41
C LEU A 28 -4.28 -9.47 3.67
N ILE A 29 -4.54 -9.96 2.46
CA ILE A 29 -5.63 -9.46 1.61
C ILE A 29 -7.01 -9.67 2.25
N PRO A 30 -7.38 -10.86 2.73
CA PRO A 30 -8.66 -11.04 3.44
C PRO A 30 -8.77 -10.14 4.68
N MET A 31 -7.65 -9.89 5.37
CA MET A 31 -7.63 -9.10 6.60
C MET A 31 -7.79 -7.59 6.33
N LEU A 32 -7.32 -7.10 5.18
CA LEU A 32 -7.57 -5.73 4.73
C LEU A 32 -9.06 -5.50 4.44
N LEU A 33 -9.77 -6.53 4.00
CA LEU A 33 -11.19 -6.47 3.59
C LEU A 33 -12.15 -7.00 4.65
N HIS A 34 -11.66 -7.26 5.86
CA HIS A 34 -12.42 -7.84 6.95
C HIS A 34 -13.45 -6.85 7.53
N ASP A 35 -14.58 -7.37 8.02
CA ASP A 35 -15.68 -6.54 8.57
C ASP A 35 -15.28 -5.81 9.86
N ASP A 36 -14.49 -6.46 10.71
CA ASP A 36 -13.95 -5.88 11.94
C ASP A 36 -12.91 -4.78 11.68
N ALA A 37 -13.17 -3.57 12.17
CA ALA A 37 -12.30 -2.41 11.99
C ALA A 37 -10.92 -2.55 12.67
N SER A 38 -10.84 -3.28 13.79
CA SER A 38 -9.59 -3.55 14.50
C SER A 38 -8.69 -4.46 13.66
N VAL A 39 -9.30 -5.44 12.98
CA VAL A 39 -8.60 -6.33 12.04
C VAL A 39 -8.04 -5.53 10.86
N ARG A 40 -8.86 -4.69 10.22
CA ARG A 40 -8.40 -3.82 9.12
C ARG A 40 -7.28 -2.88 9.57
N THR A 41 -7.37 -2.35 10.78
CA THR A 41 -6.34 -1.48 11.36
C THR A 41 -4.99 -2.20 11.51
N ALA A 42 -5.02 -3.45 12.00
CA ALA A 42 -3.82 -4.27 12.11
C ALA A 42 -3.27 -4.65 10.73
N ALA A 43 -4.14 -5.01 9.79
CA ALA A 43 -3.78 -5.35 8.41
C ALA A 43 -3.15 -4.16 7.67
N ALA A 44 -3.73 -2.96 7.76
CA ALA A 44 -3.16 -1.74 7.17
C ALA A 44 -1.78 -1.41 7.74
N SER A 45 -1.54 -1.72 9.02
CA SER A 45 -0.22 -1.56 9.65
C SER A 45 0.81 -2.57 9.11
N LEU A 46 0.39 -3.83 8.90
CA LEU A 46 1.24 -4.85 8.31
C LEU A 46 1.58 -4.52 6.85
N LEU A 47 0.57 -4.14 6.06
CA LEU A 47 0.72 -3.71 4.68
C LEU A 47 1.70 -2.53 4.57
N PHE A 48 1.56 -1.52 5.42
CA PHE A 48 2.49 -0.39 5.43
C PHE A 48 3.93 -0.82 5.69
N ASN A 49 4.15 -1.76 6.62
CA ASN A 49 5.50 -2.28 6.88
C ASN A 49 6.06 -3.07 5.70
N VAL A 50 5.22 -3.86 5.02
CA VAL A 50 5.58 -4.58 3.78
C VAL A 50 6.01 -3.58 2.70
N SER A 51 5.16 -2.60 2.39
CA SER A 51 5.41 -1.63 1.33
C SER A 51 6.58 -0.70 1.65
N ALA A 52 6.72 -0.27 2.90
CA ALA A 52 7.83 0.59 3.32
C ALA A 52 9.18 -0.14 3.22
N PHE A 53 9.21 -1.44 3.52
CA PHE A 53 10.41 -2.25 3.33
C PHE A 53 10.78 -2.37 1.85
N LEU A 54 9.83 -2.66 0.96
CA LEU A 54 10.06 -2.69 -0.48
C LEU A 54 10.57 -1.34 -1.00
N GLN A 55 9.91 -0.24 -0.61
CA GLN A 55 10.32 1.11 -0.99
C GLN A 55 11.76 1.41 -0.56
N LYS A 56 12.15 0.98 0.65
CA LYS A 56 13.53 1.13 1.13
C LYS A 56 14.52 0.41 0.22
N MET A 57 14.22 -0.85 -0.15
CA MET A 57 15.07 -1.63 -1.07
C MET A 57 15.22 -0.95 -2.43
N ARG A 58 14.13 -0.43 -3.00
CA ARG A 58 14.15 0.32 -4.27
C ARG A 58 15.00 1.58 -4.20
N VAL A 59 14.87 2.35 -3.11
CA VAL A 59 15.71 3.55 -2.90
C VAL A 59 17.18 3.18 -2.80
N GLU A 60 17.53 2.10 -2.10
CA GLU A 60 18.90 1.61 -2.00
C GLU A 60 19.46 1.16 -3.35
N GLN A 61 18.67 0.46 -4.17
CA GLN A 61 19.05 0.09 -5.55
C GLN A 61 19.37 1.31 -6.41
N VAL A 62 18.51 2.34 -6.37
CA VAL A 62 18.72 3.59 -7.12
C VAL A 62 19.99 4.31 -6.65
N LYS A 63 20.23 4.38 -5.34
CA LYS A 63 21.45 4.98 -4.77
C LYS A 63 22.72 4.25 -5.17
N ASN A 64 22.65 2.93 -5.34
CA ASN A 64 23.78 2.08 -5.71
C ASN A 64 24.00 1.99 -7.23
N GLY A 65 23.33 2.82 -8.02
CA GLY A 65 23.55 2.91 -9.47
C GLY A 65 22.71 1.95 -10.33
N GLY A 66 21.62 1.41 -9.79
CA GLY A 66 20.74 0.49 -10.51
C GLY A 66 21.32 -0.93 -10.56
N GLY A 67 21.21 -1.64 -9.44
CA GLY A 67 21.59 -3.06 -9.34
C GLY A 67 20.53 -4.00 -9.92
N GLU A 68 20.90 -5.28 -10.08
CA GLU A 68 19.99 -6.34 -10.50
C GLU A 68 18.75 -6.46 -9.58
N ASN A 69 17.68 -7.07 -10.11
CA ASN A 69 16.46 -7.34 -9.34
C ASN A 69 16.82 -8.11 -8.06
N ASN A 70 16.49 -7.53 -6.90
CA ASN A 70 16.81 -8.08 -5.58
C ASN A 70 16.01 -9.37 -5.23
N GLY A 71 15.22 -9.90 -6.17
CA GLY A 71 14.40 -11.11 -6.00
C GLY A 71 13.11 -10.88 -5.21
N PHE A 72 12.83 -9.64 -4.81
CA PHE A 72 11.62 -9.24 -4.11
C PHE A 72 10.53 -8.72 -5.06
N GLU A 73 10.94 -8.12 -6.18
CA GLU A 73 10.05 -7.53 -7.17
C GLU A 73 9.36 -8.63 -7.97
N ASP A 74 8.04 -8.61 -7.97
CA ASP A 74 7.17 -9.60 -8.58
C ASP A 74 5.87 -8.88 -8.93
N GLU A 75 5.71 -8.63 -10.22
CA GLU A 75 4.67 -7.77 -10.74
C GLU A 75 3.28 -8.31 -10.42
N ASP A 76 3.05 -9.62 -10.58
CA ASP A 76 1.76 -10.24 -10.30
C ASP A 76 1.38 -10.09 -8.82
N TRP A 77 2.38 -10.28 -7.94
CA TRP A 77 2.19 -10.09 -6.51
C TRP A 77 1.93 -8.62 -6.13
N GLU A 78 2.61 -7.68 -6.77
CA GLU A 78 2.36 -6.24 -6.56
C GLU A 78 0.98 -5.81 -7.06
N MET A 79 0.56 -6.29 -8.22
CA MET A 79 -0.78 -6.06 -8.77
C MET A 79 -1.88 -6.61 -7.84
N GLU A 80 -1.65 -7.79 -7.25
CA GLU A 80 -2.54 -8.38 -6.25
C GLU A 80 -2.69 -7.47 -5.02
N LEU A 81 -1.56 -6.99 -4.48
CA LEU A 81 -1.57 -6.06 -3.35
C LEU A 81 -2.22 -4.73 -3.70
N ILE A 82 -1.84 -4.10 -4.81
CA ILE A 82 -2.40 -2.80 -5.25
C ILE A 82 -3.93 -2.89 -5.36
N SER A 83 -4.44 -3.97 -5.96
CA SER A 83 -5.88 -4.20 -6.06
C SER A 83 -6.56 -4.27 -4.69
N ALA A 84 -5.96 -5.02 -3.76
CA ALA A 84 -6.48 -5.13 -2.40
C ALA A 84 -6.40 -3.80 -1.62
N VAL A 85 -5.33 -3.02 -1.79
CA VAL A 85 -5.19 -1.69 -1.17
C VAL A 85 -6.25 -0.73 -1.71
N THR A 86 -6.49 -0.72 -3.01
CA THR A 86 -7.51 0.15 -3.63
C THR A 86 -8.92 -0.20 -3.14
N GLU A 87 -9.26 -1.49 -3.07
CA GLU A 87 -10.55 -1.93 -2.52
C GLU A 87 -10.68 -1.58 -1.02
N ALA A 88 -9.63 -1.82 -0.24
CA ALA A 88 -9.61 -1.47 1.18
C ALA A 88 -9.74 0.05 1.39
N LEU A 89 -9.12 0.85 0.51
CA LEU A 89 -9.30 2.29 0.48
C LEU A 89 -10.77 2.60 0.27
N ASP A 90 -11.43 2.15 -0.81
CA ASP A 90 -12.83 2.51 -1.06
C ASP A 90 -13.76 2.15 0.11
N ARG A 91 -13.57 0.99 0.74
CA ARG A 91 -14.38 0.53 1.89
C ARG A 91 -14.15 1.33 3.18
N GLU A 92 -12.94 1.80 3.44
CA GLU A 92 -12.63 2.41 4.73
C GLU A 92 -13.22 3.83 4.83
N THR A 93 -14.23 3.99 5.68
CA THR A 93 -14.96 5.25 5.86
C THR A 93 -14.94 5.77 7.30
N GLY A 94 -14.36 5.04 8.25
CA GLY A 94 -14.46 5.35 9.68
C GLY A 94 -13.15 5.74 10.34
N ASN A 95 -11.99 5.40 9.76
CA ASN A 95 -10.70 5.57 10.40
C ASN A 95 -9.65 6.24 9.50
N GLU A 96 -9.35 7.52 9.79
CA GLU A 96 -8.34 8.29 9.06
C GLU A 96 -6.92 7.69 9.16
N ASP A 97 -6.58 7.04 10.26
CA ASP A 97 -5.25 6.43 10.41
C ASP A 97 -5.10 5.20 9.52
N VAL A 98 -6.21 4.49 9.25
CA VAL A 98 -6.23 3.39 8.28
C VAL A 98 -6.10 3.96 6.87
N VAL A 99 -6.88 4.98 6.51
CA VAL A 99 -6.75 5.66 5.20
C VAL A 99 -5.32 6.15 4.97
N HIS A 100 -4.71 6.76 5.98
CA HIS A 100 -3.32 7.21 5.93
C HIS A 100 -2.35 6.06 5.61
N ARG A 101 -2.43 4.95 6.36
CA ARG A 101 -1.55 3.79 6.14
C ARG A 101 -1.77 3.16 4.77
N LEU A 102 -3.02 3.02 4.32
CA LEU A 102 -3.33 2.47 3.00
C LEU A 102 -2.80 3.38 1.88
N ALA A 103 -3.03 4.69 1.94
CA ALA A 103 -2.52 5.65 0.97
C ALA A 103 -0.99 5.69 0.94
N ALA A 104 -0.35 5.67 2.11
CA ALA A 104 1.11 5.58 2.22
C ALA A 104 1.64 4.27 1.61
N SER A 105 0.94 3.16 1.85
CA SER A 105 1.32 1.85 1.30
C SER A 105 1.23 1.84 -0.22
N LEU A 106 0.15 2.38 -0.78
CA LEU A 106 -0.01 2.55 -2.21
C LEU A 106 1.12 3.40 -2.79
N GLY A 107 1.43 4.54 -2.16
CA GLY A 107 2.55 5.38 -2.59
C GLY A 107 3.90 4.63 -2.61
N CYS A 108 4.16 3.79 -1.59
CA CYS A 108 5.36 2.96 -1.52
C CYS A 108 5.39 1.81 -2.55
N LEU A 109 4.24 1.25 -2.90
CA LEU A 109 4.14 0.22 -3.93
C LEU A 109 4.37 0.79 -5.34
N LEU A 110 3.94 2.03 -5.59
CA LEU A 110 4.03 2.64 -6.92
C LEU A 110 5.37 3.33 -7.18
N ARG A 111 5.91 4.03 -6.17
CA ARG A 111 7.09 4.88 -6.35
C ARG A 111 8.34 4.02 -6.58
N LEU A 112 9.06 4.33 -7.66
CA LEU A 112 10.27 3.61 -8.08
C LEU A 112 10.02 2.11 -8.41
N SER A 113 8.77 1.70 -8.63
CA SER A 113 8.48 0.35 -9.09
C SER A 113 9.00 0.17 -10.54
N PRO A 114 9.65 -0.96 -10.87
CA PRO A 114 10.07 -1.27 -12.23
C PRO A 114 8.89 -1.54 -13.18
N SER A 115 7.72 -1.94 -12.65
CA SER A 115 6.50 -2.24 -13.43
C SER A 115 5.49 -1.08 -13.39
N HIS A 116 5.97 0.16 -13.28
CA HIS A 116 5.10 1.34 -13.08
C HIS A 116 4.03 1.50 -14.18
N GLU A 117 4.35 1.26 -15.46
CA GLU A 117 3.39 1.39 -16.56
C GLU A 117 2.21 0.41 -16.45
N ASN A 118 2.49 -0.83 -16.05
CA ASN A 118 1.46 -1.86 -15.84
C ASN A 118 0.61 -1.51 -14.61
N HIS A 119 1.24 -0.98 -13.55
CA HIS A 119 0.50 -0.46 -12.40
C HIS A 119 -0.42 0.71 -12.76
N LEU A 120 0.01 1.64 -13.61
CA LEU A 120 -0.86 2.76 -14.05
C LEU A 120 -2.11 2.25 -14.77
N SER A 121 -1.96 1.27 -15.66
CA SER A 121 -3.08 0.63 -16.37
C SER A 121 -4.08 0.00 -15.40
N LEU A 122 -3.59 -0.70 -14.38
CA LEU A 122 -4.43 -1.28 -13.33
C LEU A 122 -5.13 -0.19 -12.49
N LEU A 123 -4.41 0.86 -12.08
CA LEU A 123 -4.95 1.94 -11.26
C LEU A 123 -6.07 2.70 -11.97
N GLU A 124 -5.96 2.87 -13.29
CA GLU A 124 -6.99 3.47 -14.14
C GLU A 124 -8.25 2.61 -14.16
N VAL A 125 -8.13 1.30 -14.41
CA VAL A 125 -9.26 0.36 -14.41
C VAL A 125 -9.96 0.33 -13.05
N LEU A 126 -9.20 0.37 -11.96
CA LEU A 126 -9.74 0.39 -10.61
C LEU A 126 -10.27 1.77 -10.17
N LEU A 127 -10.13 2.80 -11.00
CA LEU A 127 -10.53 4.18 -10.69
C LEU A 127 -9.89 4.70 -9.38
N THR A 128 -8.65 4.28 -9.11
CA THR A 128 -7.97 4.50 -7.82
C THR A 128 -7.85 5.98 -7.47
N LYS A 129 -7.58 6.84 -8.47
CA LYS A 129 -7.55 8.29 -8.31
C LYS A 129 -8.87 8.85 -7.80
N SER A 130 -9.99 8.40 -8.38
CA SER A 130 -11.34 8.82 -7.97
C SER A 130 -11.67 8.35 -6.55
N ILE A 131 -11.28 7.13 -6.20
CA ILE A 131 -11.43 6.58 -4.84
C ILE A 131 -10.66 7.43 -3.82
N LEU A 132 -9.40 7.77 -4.10
CA LEU A 132 -8.59 8.61 -3.23
C LEU A 132 -9.20 10.02 -3.07
N LYS A 133 -9.61 10.66 -4.18
CA LYS A 133 -10.26 11.98 -4.13
C LYS A 133 -11.56 11.96 -3.34
N LYS A 134 -12.35 10.88 -3.45
CA LYS A 134 -13.58 10.67 -2.68
C LYS A 134 -13.30 10.69 -1.17
N LYS A 135 -12.16 10.19 -0.70
CA LYS A 135 -11.77 10.23 0.74
C LYS A 135 -11.64 11.64 1.31
N LEU A 136 -11.33 12.62 0.47
CA LEU A 136 -11.16 14.00 0.88
C LEU A 136 -12.49 14.75 1.07
N GLY A 137 -13.59 14.19 0.55
CA GLY A 137 -14.92 14.77 0.59
C GLY A 137 -15.86 14.15 1.63
N PRO A 138 -17.04 14.75 1.85
CA PRO A 138 -18.05 14.25 2.78
C PRO A 138 -18.42 12.79 2.53
N GLY A 139 -18.47 11.98 3.59
CA GLY A 139 -18.76 10.54 3.50
C GLY A 139 -17.61 9.67 3.00
N GLY A 140 -16.48 10.27 2.59
CA GLY A 140 -15.29 9.54 2.18
C GLY A 140 -14.54 8.88 3.33
N CYS A 141 -14.40 9.61 4.44
CA CYS A 141 -13.86 9.14 5.72
C CYS A 141 -14.46 10.01 6.83
N GLY A 142 -15.58 9.59 7.41
CA GLY A 142 -16.40 10.40 8.30
C GLY A 142 -17.24 11.47 7.56
N GLU A 143 -17.95 12.31 8.32
CA GLU A 143 -18.90 13.28 7.78
C GLU A 143 -18.27 14.34 6.88
N LYS A 144 -17.03 14.75 7.17
CA LYS A 144 -16.30 15.80 6.44
C LYS A 144 -15.23 15.27 5.49
N GLY A 145 -15.07 13.95 5.40
CA GLY A 145 -13.87 13.34 4.82
C GLY A 145 -12.67 13.45 5.75
N VAL A 146 -11.50 13.06 5.24
CA VAL A 146 -10.23 13.13 6.00
C VAL A 146 -9.99 14.55 6.52
N ALA A 147 -9.91 14.72 7.85
CA ALA A 147 -9.72 16.02 8.48
C ALA A 147 -8.24 16.36 8.74
N LYS A 148 -7.39 15.35 8.98
CA LYS A 148 -5.95 15.56 9.24
C LYS A 148 -5.24 16.08 7.99
N ASN A 149 -4.64 17.27 8.08
CA ASN A 149 -4.01 17.95 6.95
C ASN A 149 -2.88 17.15 6.30
N GLU A 150 -2.08 16.48 7.11
CA GLU A 150 -1.00 15.60 6.66
C GLU A 150 -1.52 14.41 5.85
N VAL A 151 -2.64 13.82 6.27
CA VAL A 151 -3.27 12.69 5.56
C VAL A 151 -3.91 13.19 4.27
N ARG A 152 -4.59 14.33 4.29
CA ARG A 152 -5.16 14.95 3.07
C ARG A 152 -4.09 15.19 2.02
N ARG A 153 -2.97 15.83 2.41
CA ARG A 153 -1.85 16.10 1.50
C ARG A 153 -1.26 14.83 0.90
N LEU A 154 -1.10 13.78 1.70
CA LEU A 154 -0.60 12.50 1.20
C LEU A 154 -1.57 11.90 0.17
N VAL A 155 -2.87 11.87 0.49
CA VAL A 155 -3.91 11.34 -0.41
C VAL A 155 -3.93 12.11 -1.73
N GLU A 156 -3.83 13.45 -1.69
CA GLU A 156 -3.73 14.31 -2.88
C GLU A 156 -2.46 14.00 -3.68
N GLU A 157 -1.31 13.89 -3.02
CA GLU A 157 -0.05 13.60 -3.69
C GLU A 157 -0.05 12.24 -4.39
N VAL A 158 -0.55 11.19 -3.73
CA VAL A 158 -0.65 9.85 -4.33
C VAL A 158 -1.65 9.88 -5.51
N ALA A 159 -2.80 10.53 -5.35
CA ALA A 159 -3.83 10.60 -6.38
C ALA A 159 -3.38 11.39 -7.63
N ASP A 160 -2.68 12.51 -7.43
CA ASP A 160 -2.37 13.43 -8.53
C ASP A 160 -0.99 13.18 -9.16
N LYS A 161 -0.04 12.57 -8.44
CA LYS A 161 1.32 12.35 -8.94
C LYS A 161 1.66 10.89 -9.24
N LEU A 162 1.00 9.92 -8.61
CA LEU A 162 1.34 8.50 -8.76
C LEU A 162 0.25 7.67 -9.46
N CYS A 163 -0.98 8.17 -9.53
CA CYS A 163 -2.12 7.52 -10.20
C CYS A 163 -2.54 8.26 -11.48
N ALA A 164 -1.63 9.03 -12.10
CA ALA A 164 -1.92 9.94 -13.20
C ALA A 164 -0.92 9.78 -14.34
#